data_AF-A0A2K9LIC2-F1
#
_entry.id   AF-A0A2K9LIC2-F1
#
_cell.length_a   1.000
_cell.length_b   1.000
_cell.length_c   1.000
_cell.angle_alpha   90.00
_cell.angle_beta   90.00
_cell.angle_gamma   90.00
#
_symmetry.space_group_name_H-M   'P 1'
#
loop_
_entity.id
_entity.type
_entity.pdbx_description
1 polymer ?
#
loop_
_entity_poly.entity_id
_entity_poly.type
_entity_poly.pdbx_seq_one_letter_code
_entity_poly.pdbx_strand_id
1 'polypeptide(L)'
;MASGAIFVYFYPFFGDRKKISHALNGYYDIGALIVVLIRLAINMNDTNENPIYELKPEINFCTCGCEARLIKERSAESEKGKLRYVVRCLDEICGHQGRYTQYPWQAILEWNKSPMSEFPEDFRIPFMTFAGMGGEDIRQKLNVVRIELEQKIKQLRAEKVSGNNEEMKISRLRLMWVIYAQSWAKLKFPREDELNPPERKVNRDEPAQEAEVPQSHAQEA
;
A
#
# COMPACT_ATOMS: atom_id res chain seq x y z
N MET A 1 42.62 11.92 -12.26
CA MET A 1 41.44 11.63 -11.41
C MET A 1 40.37 11.04 -12.32
N ALA A 2 40.15 9.73 -12.26
CA ALA A 2 39.20 9.04 -13.11
C ALA A 2 38.21 8.28 -12.21
N SER A 3 36.94 8.68 -12.29
CA SER A 3 35.82 8.08 -11.57
C SER A 3 35.51 6.70 -12.17
N GLY A 4 35.57 5.66 -11.34
CA GLY A 4 35.19 4.31 -11.73
C GLY A 4 33.67 4.16 -11.81
N ALA A 5 33.16 3.91 -13.01
CA ALA A 5 31.80 3.42 -13.22
C ALA A 5 31.76 1.91 -12.94
N ILE A 6 30.93 1.49 -11.97
CA ILE A 6 30.64 0.07 -11.75
C ILE A 6 29.44 -0.29 -12.63
N PHE A 7 29.70 -1.01 -13.71
CA PHE A 7 28.65 -1.65 -14.53
C PHE A 7 28.21 -2.94 -13.83
N VAL A 8 26.99 -2.96 -13.30
CA VAL A 8 26.35 -4.19 -12.84
C VAL A 8 25.59 -4.79 -14.01
N TYR A 9 26.12 -5.88 -14.57
CA TYR A 9 25.45 -6.68 -15.59
C TYR A 9 24.26 -7.42 -14.97
N PHE A 10 23.03 -7.05 -15.33
CA PHE A 10 21.85 -7.89 -15.11
C PHE A 10 21.73 -8.88 -16.26
N TYR A 11 21.94 -10.17 -15.98
CA TYR A 11 21.55 -11.25 -16.90
C TYR A 11 20.01 -11.38 -16.89
N PRO A 12 19.33 -11.36 -18.05
CA PRO A 12 17.97 -11.82 -18.14
C PRO A 12 18.00 -13.35 -18.30
N PHE A 13 17.29 -14.10 -17.45
CA PHE A 13 17.11 -15.53 -17.68
C PHE A 13 15.61 -15.87 -17.69
N PHE A 14 15.07 -15.93 -18.90
CA PHE A 14 13.92 -16.75 -19.27
C PHE A 14 14.33 -18.23 -19.22
N GLY A 15 13.44 -19.12 -18.77
CA GLY A 15 13.48 -20.54 -19.15
C GLY A 15 13.61 -21.56 -18.02
N ASP A 16 12.52 -22.33 -17.87
CA ASP A 16 12.43 -23.73 -17.45
C ASP A 16 12.98 -24.21 -16.08
N ARG A 17 12.03 -24.38 -15.16
CA ARG A 17 12.10 -25.35 -14.06
C ARG A 17 12.10 -26.78 -14.62
N LYS A 18 13.27 -27.33 -14.97
CA LYS A 18 13.58 -28.77 -14.92
C LYS A 18 15.01 -29.01 -15.40
N LYS A 19 15.89 -29.28 -14.43
CA LYS A 19 17.16 -30.06 -14.48
C LYS A 19 18.21 -29.39 -13.60
N ILE A 20 18.19 -29.71 -12.30
CA ILE A 20 19.41 -29.71 -11.49
C ILE A 20 19.48 -31.09 -10.85
N SER A 21 19.98 -32.04 -11.62
CA SER A 21 20.50 -33.30 -11.12
C SER A 21 21.84 -33.51 -11.82
N HIS A 22 22.87 -33.80 -11.03
CA HIS A 22 24.26 -34.06 -11.41
C HIS A 22 25.09 -32.85 -11.85
N ALA A 23 25.90 -32.34 -10.92
CA ALA A 23 27.36 -32.32 -11.04
C ALA A 23 27.97 -31.74 -9.76
N LEU A 24 28.22 -32.61 -8.78
CA LEU A 24 29.29 -32.38 -7.80
C LEU A 24 30.55 -32.98 -8.42
N ASN A 25 31.51 -32.13 -8.80
CA ASN A 25 32.91 -32.49 -8.80
C ASN A 25 33.80 -31.25 -8.91
N GLY A 26 34.55 -31.02 -7.82
CA GLY A 26 35.93 -30.52 -7.88
C GLY A 26 36.12 -29.12 -8.43
N TYR A 27 35.80 -28.11 -7.64
CA TYR A 27 36.58 -26.89 -7.37
C TYR A 27 35.68 -26.07 -6.44
N TYR A 28 36.08 -25.88 -5.18
CA TYR A 28 35.36 -25.00 -4.28
C TYR A 28 35.51 -23.57 -4.81
N ASP A 29 34.56 -23.16 -5.65
CA ASP A 29 34.40 -21.78 -6.05
C ASP A 29 34.03 -20.99 -4.79
N ILE A 30 35.03 -20.34 -4.20
CA ILE A 30 34.89 -19.48 -3.03
C ILE A 30 33.82 -18.42 -3.32
N GLY A 31 33.62 -18.03 -4.59
CA GLY A 31 32.53 -17.15 -5.02
C GLY A 31 31.15 -17.79 -4.85
N ALA A 32 30.95 -19.04 -5.27
CA ALA A 32 29.70 -19.76 -5.06
C ALA A 32 29.45 -20.05 -3.57
N LEU A 33 30.49 -20.35 -2.79
CA LEU A 33 30.39 -20.54 -1.35
C LEU A 33 30.08 -19.22 -0.64
N ILE A 34 30.63 -18.08 -1.08
CA ILE A 34 30.28 -16.74 -0.59
C ILE A 34 28.86 -16.37 -1.00
N VAL A 35 28.40 -16.67 -2.21
CA VAL A 35 27.00 -16.40 -2.62
C VAL A 35 26.02 -17.28 -1.85
N VAL A 36 26.37 -18.55 -1.56
CA VAL A 36 25.57 -19.44 -0.72
C VAL A 36 25.64 -19.04 0.75
N LEU A 37 26.78 -18.58 1.26
CA LEU A 37 26.92 -18.05 2.62
C LEU A 37 26.31 -16.65 2.79
N ILE A 38 26.28 -15.81 1.76
CA ILE A 38 25.52 -14.56 1.73
C ILE A 38 24.04 -14.90 1.61
N ARG A 39 23.62 -15.86 0.77
CA ARG A 39 22.23 -16.33 0.74
C ARG A 39 21.82 -16.97 2.06
N LEU A 40 22.68 -17.71 2.73
CA LEU A 40 22.43 -18.33 4.04
C LEU A 40 22.55 -17.30 5.17
N ALA A 41 23.42 -16.29 5.11
CA ALA A 41 23.47 -15.20 6.09
C ALA A 41 22.34 -14.19 5.91
N ILE A 42 21.82 -14.03 4.68
CA ILE A 42 20.54 -13.36 4.41
C ILE A 42 19.37 -14.24 4.88
N ASN A 43 19.46 -15.57 4.83
CA ASN A 43 18.40 -16.49 5.33
C ASN A 43 18.49 -16.86 6.81
N MET A 44 19.62 -16.63 7.50
CA MET A 44 19.87 -17.11 8.87
C MET A 44 20.27 -16.00 9.83
N ASN A 45 19.89 -14.75 9.53
CA ASN A 45 19.94 -13.67 10.53
C ASN A 45 18.59 -12.99 10.78
N ASP A 46 17.49 -13.58 10.30
CA ASP A 46 16.14 -13.11 10.63
C ASP A 46 15.49 -14.05 11.65
N THR A 47 16.06 -14.08 12.86
CA THR A 47 15.21 -14.13 14.06
C THR A 47 14.45 -12.81 14.12
N ASN A 48 13.42 -12.71 13.28
CA ASN A 48 12.64 -11.51 13.04
C ASN A 48 11.70 -11.26 14.23
N GLU A 49 12.23 -10.65 15.30
CA GLU A 49 11.41 -10.07 16.37
C GLU A 49 10.73 -8.75 15.96
N ASN A 50 10.78 -8.36 14.67
CA ASN A 50 10.17 -7.13 14.18
C ASN A 50 8.85 -7.40 13.43
N PRO A 51 7.68 -7.28 14.08
CA PRO A 51 6.36 -7.55 13.49
C PRO A 51 5.98 -6.61 12.33
N ILE A 52 6.81 -5.62 12.00
CA ILE A 52 6.60 -4.70 10.88
C ILE A 52 6.97 -5.33 9.54
N TYR A 53 7.97 -6.22 9.50
CA TYR A 53 8.41 -6.84 8.24
C TYR A 53 7.40 -7.85 7.72
N GLU A 54 6.68 -8.54 8.61
CA GLU A 54 5.56 -9.43 8.26
C GLU A 54 4.35 -8.68 7.70
N LEU A 55 4.27 -7.36 7.91
CA LEU A 55 3.16 -6.52 7.50
C LEU A 55 3.40 -5.79 6.17
N LYS A 56 4.44 -6.16 5.40
CA LYS A 56 4.76 -5.49 4.14
C LYS A 56 3.71 -5.82 3.08
N PRO A 57 2.93 -4.85 2.61
CA PRO A 57 1.91 -5.08 1.59
C PRO A 57 2.55 -5.29 0.21
N GLU A 58 1.95 -6.18 -0.57
CA GLU A 58 2.22 -6.32 -2.00
C GLU A 58 1.53 -5.19 -2.77
N ILE A 59 2.06 -4.81 -3.93
CA ILE A 59 1.49 -3.74 -4.76
C ILE A 59 0.56 -4.39 -5.78
N ASN A 60 -0.71 -3.98 -5.77
CA ASN A 60 -1.68 -4.43 -6.75
C ASN A 60 -1.37 -3.86 -8.14
N PHE A 61 -1.82 -4.58 -9.17
CA PHE A 61 -1.80 -4.09 -10.55
C PHE A 61 -2.70 -2.85 -10.71
N CYS A 62 -2.38 -2.04 -11.71
CA CYS A 62 -3.25 -0.96 -12.15
C CYS A 62 -4.47 -1.56 -12.87
N THR A 63 -5.61 -0.87 -12.83
CA THR A 63 -6.82 -1.25 -13.59
C THR A 63 -6.63 -1.25 -15.11
N CYS A 64 -5.55 -0.67 -15.64
CA CYS A 64 -5.17 -0.84 -17.05
C CYS A 64 -4.50 -2.21 -17.34
N GLY A 65 -4.29 -3.05 -16.32
CA GLY A 65 -3.63 -4.35 -16.40
C GLY A 65 -2.10 -4.30 -16.27
N CYS A 66 -1.50 -3.11 -16.17
CA CYS A 66 -0.05 -2.96 -16.04
C CYS A 66 0.43 -3.03 -14.59
N GLU A 67 1.67 -3.45 -14.40
CA GLU A 67 2.34 -3.41 -13.10
C GLU A 67 2.44 -1.98 -12.57
N ALA A 68 2.32 -1.82 -11.25
CA ALA A 68 2.59 -0.58 -10.55
C ALA A 68 3.82 -0.72 -9.65
N ARG A 69 4.60 0.35 -9.49
CA ARG A 69 5.81 0.35 -8.66
C ARG A 69 5.83 1.48 -7.65
N LEU A 70 6.42 1.17 -6.50
CA LEU A 70 6.75 2.15 -5.48
C LEU A 70 7.96 2.98 -5.93
N ILE A 71 7.76 4.30 -5.99
CA ILE A 71 8.78 5.28 -6.31
C ILE A 71 9.10 6.10 -5.06
N LYS A 72 10.39 6.31 -4.84
CA LYS A 72 10.93 7.15 -3.76
C LYS A 72 11.42 8.45 -4.36
N GLU A 73 10.79 9.56 -3.98
CA GLU A 73 11.13 10.89 -4.48
C GLU A 73 11.59 11.79 -3.33
N ARG A 74 12.48 12.74 -3.63
CA ARG A 74 12.75 13.85 -2.72
C ARG A 74 11.72 14.93 -3.00
N SER A 75 11.01 15.37 -1.97
CA SER A 75 10.05 16.47 -2.11
C SER A 75 10.80 17.74 -2.52
N ALA A 76 10.48 18.26 -3.70
CA ALA A 76 11.09 19.49 -4.25
C ALA A 76 10.79 20.72 -3.38
N GLU A 77 9.65 20.72 -2.67
CA GLU A 77 9.19 21.81 -1.80
C GLU A 77 9.78 21.78 -0.38
N SER A 78 10.53 20.74 -0.01
CA SER A 78 11.09 20.63 1.34
C SER A 78 12.53 21.12 1.37
N GLU A 79 12.79 22.21 2.08
CA GLU A 79 14.15 22.72 2.41
C GLU A 79 15.08 21.65 3.01
N LYS A 80 14.53 20.56 3.57
CA LYS A 80 15.28 19.44 4.17
C LYS A 80 15.26 18.16 3.32
N GLY A 81 14.77 18.21 2.09
CA GLY A 81 14.74 17.06 1.17
C GLY A 81 14.00 15.85 1.73
N LYS A 82 12.90 16.06 2.46
CA LYS A 82 12.12 14.95 3.06
C LYS A 82 11.71 13.96 1.97
N LEU A 83 12.01 12.69 2.22
CA LEU A 83 11.64 11.59 1.34
C LEU A 83 10.14 11.41 1.33
N ARG A 84 9.58 11.22 0.13
CA ARG A 84 8.18 10.88 -0.10
C ARG A 84 8.11 9.62 -0.93
N TYR A 85 7.06 8.86 -0.71
CA TYR A 85 6.79 7.62 -1.41
C TYR A 85 5.47 7.72 -2.15
N VAL A 86 5.44 7.20 -3.36
CA VAL A 86 4.24 7.17 -4.21
C VAL A 86 4.26 5.88 -5.03
N VAL A 87 3.09 5.33 -5.35
CA VAL A 87 3.00 4.23 -6.32
C VAL A 87 2.54 4.80 -7.66
N ARG A 88 3.19 4.39 -8.75
CA ARG A 88 2.79 4.76 -10.12
C ARG A 88 2.60 3.50 -10.97
N CYS A 89 1.64 3.56 -11.88
CA CYS A 89 1.55 2.63 -12.99
C CYS A 89 2.82 2.75 -13.86
N LEU A 90 3.33 1.63 -14.36
CA LEU A 90 4.50 1.62 -15.26
C LEU A 90 4.15 1.97 -16.71
N ASP A 91 2.88 1.96 -17.07
CA ASP A 91 2.43 2.42 -18.38
C ASP A 91 2.33 3.95 -18.41
N GLU A 92 3.19 4.55 -19.24
CA GLU A 92 3.25 6.00 -19.44
C GLU A 92 1.97 6.57 -20.06
N ILE A 93 1.20 5.76 -20.79
CA ILE A 93 -0.07 6.18 -21.39
C ILE A 93 -1.15 6.27 -20.31
N CYS A 94 -1.22 5.28 -19.43
CA CYS A 94 -2.15 5.29 -18.30
C CYS A 94 -1.87 6.43 -17.32
N GLY A 95 -0.60 6.62 -16.93
CA GLY A 95 -0.18 7.72 -16.05
C GLY A 95 -0.79 7.72 -14.63
N HIS A 96 -1.55 6.68 -14.24
CA HIS A 96 -2.15 6.61 -12.92
C HIS A 96 -1.10 6.65 -11.81
N GLN A 97 -1.38 7.50 -10.82
CA GLN A 97 -0.48 7.76 -9.70
C GLN A 97 -1.28 7.81 -8.39
N GLY A 98 -0.73 7.15 -7.36
CA GLY A 98 -1.26 7.20 -6.00
C GLY A 98 -0.91 8.50 -5.26
N ARG A 99 -1.35 8.59 -4.00
CA ARG A 99 -1.04 9.73 -3.14
C ARG A 99 0.40 9.66 -2.61
N TYR A 100 1.06 10.81 -2.52
CA TYR A 100 2.33 10.92 -1.80
C TYR A 100 2.16 10.69 -0.30
N THR A 101 2.97 9.79 0.26
CA THR A 101 2.97 9.49 1.69
C THR A 101 4.38 9.57 2.28
N GLN A 102 4.47 9.51 3.60
CA GLN A 102 5.74 9.55 4.32
C GLN A 102 6.42 8.17 4.41
N TYR A 103 5.64 7.10 4.28
CA TYR A 103 6.10 5.73 4.50
C TYR A 103 5.80 4.84 3.29
N PRO A 104 6.72 3.94 2.91
CA PRO A 104 6.55 3.10 1.74
C PRO A 104 5.30 2.21 1.83
N TRP A 105 5.07 1.57 2.97
CA TRP A 105 3.88 0.73 3.19
C TRP A 105 2.57 1.51 3.08
N GLN A 106 2.57 2.80 3.46
CA GLN A 106 1.38 3.64 3.39
C GLN A 106 1.05 3.97 1.94
N ALA A 107 2.07 4.29 1.12
CA ALA A 107 1.87 4.51 -0.31
C ALA A 107 1.27 3.27 -0.99
N ILE A 108 1.72 2.07 -0.61
CA ILE A 108 1.21 0.81 -1.17
C ILE A 108 -0.24 0.56 -0.77
N LEU A 109 -0.59 0.64 0.52
CA LEU A 109 -1.97 0.40 0.96
C LEU A 109 -2.96 1.44 0.44
N GLU A 110 -2.53 2.70 0.30
CA GLU A 110 -3.34 3.75 -0.33
C GLU A 110 -3.55 3.47 -1.82
N TRP A 111 -2.51 2.99 -2.54
CA TRP A 111 -2.64 2.55 -3.91
C TRP A 111 -3.62 1.38 -4.04
N ASN A 112 -3.43 0.33 -3.25
CA ASN A 112 -4.24 -0.89 -3.31
C ASN A 112 -5.73 -0.64 -3.01
N LYS A 113 -6.02 0.35 -2.16
CA LYS A 113 -7.40 0.78 -1.87
C LYS A 113 -8.00 1.66 -2.97
N SER A 114 -7.17 2.29 -3.79
CA SER A 114 -7.62 3.27 -4.78
C SER A 114 -8.44 2.61 -5.89
N PRO A 115 -9.36 3.35 -6.55
CA PRO A 115 -10.10 2.84 -7.70
C PRO A 115 -9.21 2.58 -8.93
N MET A 116 -7.94 2.99 -8.90
CA MET A 116 -6.95 2.74 -9.96
C MET A 116 -6.23 1.39 -9.78
N SER A 117 -6.46 0.71 -8.66
CA SER A 117 -5.88 -0.59 -8.34
C SER A 117 -6.89 -1.70 -8.54
N GLU A 118 -6.44 -2.82 -9.08
CA GLU A 118 -7.21 -4.06 -9.13
C GLU A 118 -7.10 -4.84 -7.80
N PHE A 119 -8.23 -5.27 -7.24
CA PHE A 119 -8.20 -6.08 -6.03
C PHE A 119 -7.75 -7.52 -6.34
N PRO A 120 -6.88 -8.12 -5.50
CA PRO A 120 -6.48 -9.51 -5.68
C PRO A 120 -7.66 -10.46 -5.45
N GLU A 121 -7.64 -11.59 -6.15
CA GLU A 121 -8.64 -12.65 -5.98
C GLU A 121 -8.54 -13.33 -4.60
N ASP A 122 -7.31 -13.67 -4.18
CA ASP A 122 -7.01 -14.23 -2.85
C ASP A 122 -6.40 -13.13 -1.97
N PHE A 123 -7.23 -12.52 -1.12
CA PHE A 123 -6.80 -11.48 -0.19
C PHE A 123 -6.56 -12.06 1.20
N ARG A 124 -5.39 -11.80 1.75
CA ARG A 124 -5.00 -12.24 3.10
C ARG A 124 -4.49 -11.06 3.91
N ILE A 125 -4.84 -11.05 5.20
CA ILE A 125 -4.29 -10.09 6.17
C ILE A 125 -3.23 -10.82 7.00
N PRO A 126 -2.02 -10.25 7.17
CA PRO A 126 -0.93 -10.99 7.82
C PRO A 126 -1.16 -11.38 9.29
N PHE A 127 -2.11 -10.72 9.98
CA PHE A 127 -2.34 -10.88 11.42
C PHE A 127 -3.76 -11.35 11.75
N MET A 128 -4.54 -11.79 10.75
CA MET A 128 -5.92 -12.23 10.94
C MET A 128 -6.30 -13.29 9.90
N THR A 129 -7.02 -14.33 10.34
CA THR A 129 -7.61 -15.34 9.45
C THR A 129 -9.13 -15.17 9.34
N PHE A 130 -9.66 -15.43 8.14
CA PHE A 130 -11.09 -15.45 7.84
C PHE A 130 -11.62 -16.84 7.53
N ALA A 131 -10.80 -17.89 7.69
CA ALA A 131 -11.18 -19.24 7.36
C ALA A 131 -12.45 -19.67 8.13
N GLY A 132 -13.47 -20.12 7.41
CA GLY A 132 -14.74 -20.58 7.97
C GLY A 132 -15.70 -19.47 8.41
N MET A 133 -15.41 -18.19 8.16
CA MET A 133 -16.30 -17.08 8.52
C MET A 133 -17.22 -16.69 7.36
N GLY A 134 -18.47 -16.33 7.66
CA GLY A 134 -19.39 -15.73 6.69
C GLY A 134 -19.05 -14.27 6.38
N GLY A 135 -19.56 -13.73 5.26
CA GLY A 135 -19.27 -12.35 4.83
C GLY A 135 -19.64 -11.29 5.86
N GLU A 136 -20.77 -11.45 6.56
CA GLU A 136 -21.20 -10.53 7.61
C GLU A 136 -20.32 -10.65 8.87
N ASP A 137 -19.94 -11.86 9.27
CA ASP A 137 -19.02 -12.08 10.40
C ASP A 137 -17.65 -11.45 10.13
N ILE A 138 -17.16 -11.56 8.89
CA ILE A 138 -15.91 -10.92 8.45
C ILE A 138 -16.03 -9.40 8.58
N ARG A 139 -17.11 -8.81 8.08
CA ARG A 139 -17.37 -7.36 8.19
C ARG A 139 -17.42 -6.90 9.65
N GLN A 140 -18.15 -7.63 10.50
CA GLN A 140 -18.27 -7.31 11.92
C GLN A 140 -16.91 -7.40 12.62
N LYS A 141 -16.14 -8.47 12.39
CA LYS A 141 -14.82 -8.66 13.00
C LYS A 141 -13.83 -7.59 12.57
N LEU A 142 -13.82 -7.23 11.30
CA LEU A 142 -13.01 -6.12 10.79
C LEU A 142 -13.39 -4.79 11.46
N ASN A 143 -14.69 -4.54 11.68
CA ASN A 143 -15.14 -3.32 12.34
C ASN A 143 -14.71 -3.25 13.82
N VAL A 144 -14.81 -4.36 14.56
CA VAL A 144 -14.35 -4.43 15.96
C VAL A 144 -12.85 -4.11 16.04
N VAL A 145 -12.03 -4.80 15.25
CA VAL A 145 -10.57 -4.60 15.27
C VAL A 145 -10.18 -3.19 14.81
N ARG A 146 -10.92 -2.60 13.87
CA ARG A 146 -10.74 -1.19 13.49
C ARG A 146 -10.90 -0.26 14.69
N ILE A 147 -12.01 -0.39 15.43
CA ILE A 147 -12.32 0.46 16.58
C ILE A 147 -11.25 0.30 17.67
N GLU A 148 -10.85 -0.95 17.96
CA GLU A 148 -9.77 -1.25 18.93
C GLU A 148 -8.46 -0.57 18.55
N LEU A 149 -8.04 -0.65 17.27
CA LEU A 149 -6.82 -0.01 16.80
C LEU A 149 -6.91 1.52 16.82
N GLU A 150 -8.04 2.10 16.47
CA GLU A 150 -8.28 3.55 16.56
C GLU A 150 -8.17 4.05 18.01
N GLN A 151 -8.77 3.31 18.96
CA GLN A 151 -8.67 3.60 20.39
C GLN A 151 -7.24 3.45 20.91
N LYS A 152 -6.55 2.37 20.55
CA LYS A 152 -5.15 2.14 20.92
C LYS A 152 -4.23 3.25 20.42
N ILE A 153 -4.38 3.66 19.15
CA ILE A 153 -3.61 4.78 18.59
C ILE A 153 -3.90 6.08 19.33
N LYS A 154 -5.14 6.32 19.75
CA LYS A 154 -5.53 7.50 20.53
C LYS A 154 -4.87 7.49 21.91
N GLN A 155 -4.88 6.35 22.60
CA GLN A 155 -4.22 6.17 23.91
C GLN A 155 -2.71 6.40 23.81
N LEU A 156 -2.03 5.73 22.86
CA LEU A 156 -0.59 5.88 22.65
C LEU A 156 -0.16 7.32 22.35
N ARG A 157 -1.02 8.10 21.68
CA ARG A 157 -0.77 9.55 21.44
C ARG A 157 -0.93 10.38 22.72
N ALA A 158 -1.86 10.03 23.60
CA ALA A 158 -2.14 10.76 24.83
C ALA A 158 -1.01 10.56 25.86
N GLU A 159 -0.45 9.35 25.94
CA GLU A 159 0.55 8.97 26.93
C GLU A 159 1.91 9.67 26.77
N LYS A 160 2.26 10.19 25.57
CA LYS A 160 3.51 10.94 25.28
C LYS A 160 4.81 10.31 25.83
N VAL A 161 4.83 9.00 26.07
CA VAL A 161 6.03 8.27 26.52
C VAL A 161 6.97 8.07 25.32
N SER A 162 8.27 8.33 25.48
CA SER A 162 9.23 8.38 24.36
C SER A 162 9.45 7.03 23.64
N GLY A 163 8.95 5.92 24.22
CA GLY A 163 9.01 4.57 23.65
C GLY A 163 7.82 4.17 22.75
N ASN A 164 6.71 4.91 22.74
CA ASN A 164 5.48 4.49 22.05
C ASN A 164 5.54 4.64 20.51
N ASN A 165 6.64 5.17 19.97
CA ASN A 165 6.76 5.45 18.54
C ASN A 165 6.64 4.20 17.68
N GLU A 166 7.21 3.07 18.11
CA GLU A 166 7.19 1.84 17.31
C GLU A 166 5.82 1.15 17.36
N GLU A 167 5.26 1.04 18.55
CA GLU A 167 3.91 0.49 18.74
C GLU A 167 2.85 1.33 18.01
N MET A 168 3.02 2.66 17.96
CA MET A 168 2.15 3.53 17.19
C MET A 168 2.28 3.30 15.68
N LYS A 169 3.48 3.06 15.15
CA LYS A 169 3.67 2.70 13.73
C LYS A 169 3.01 1.37 13.41
N ILE A 170 3.24 0.33 14.24
CA ILE A 170 2.63 -1.00 14.07
C ILE A 170 1.11 -0.89 14.09
N SER A 171 0.55 -0.18 15.07
CA SER A 171 -0.90 -0.02 15.20
C SER A 171 -1.50 0.72 14.00
N ARG A 172 -0.82 1.76 13.47
CA ARG A 172 -1.23 2.46 12.24
C ARG A 172 -1.18 1.55 11.01
N LEU A 173 -0.14 0.74 10.88
CA LEU A 173 -0.01 -0.20 9.77
C LEU A 173 -1.11 -1.27 9.82
N ARG A 174 -1.37 -1.86 10.99
CA ARG A 174 -2.50 -2.78 11.18
C ARG A 174 -3.84 -2.13 10.87
N LEU A 175 -4.05 -0.87 11.27
CA LEU A 175 -5.27 -0.14 10.96
C LEU A 175 -5.47 0.04 9.44
N MET A 176 -4.41 0.39 8.71
CA MET A 176 -4.47 0.53 7.26
C MET A 176 -4.76 -0.80 6.56
N TRP A 177 -4.19 -1.90 7.05
CA TRP A 177 -4.52 -3.25 6.58
C TRP A 177 -6.01 -3.59 6.81
N VAL A 178 -6.55 -3.28 7.99
CA VAL A 178 -7.97 -3.48 8.29
C VAL A 178 -8.87 -2.65 7.38
N ILE A 179 -8.51 -1.38 7.12
CA ILE A 179 -9.28 -0.51 6.20
C ILE A 179 -9.22 -1.05 4.76
N TYR A 180 -8.07 -1.54 4.32
CA TYR A 180 -7.93 -2.18 3.02
C TYR A 180 -8.81 -3.44 2.93
N ALA A 181 -8.79 -4.27 3.98
CA ALA A 181 -9.63 -5.45 4.08
C ALA A 181 -11.13 -5.15 4.10
N GLN A 182 -11.56 -4.07 4.76
CA GLN A 182 -12.96 -3.62 4.73
C GLN A 182 -13.38 -3.27 3.30
N SER A 183 -12.47 -2.66 2.53
CA SER A 183 -12.72 -2.31 1.12
C SER A 183 -12.86 -3.58 0.27
N TRP A 184 -12.00 -4.58 0.48
CA TRP A 184 -12.11 -5.89 -0.16
C TRP A 184 -13.40 -6.63 0.21
N ALA A 185 -13.74 -6.68 1.50
CA ALA A 185 -14.94 -7.36 2.00
C ALA A 185 -16.22 -6.74 1.44
N LYS A 186 -16.23 -5.41 1.22
CA LYS A 186 -17.35 -4.71 0.57
C LYS A 186 -17.56 -5.19 -0.86
N LEU A 187 -16.48 -5.43 -1.61
CA LEU A 187 -16.54 -5.90 -2.99
C LEU A 187 -16.90 -7.39 -3.11
N LYS A 188 -16.36 -8.24 -2.23
CA LYS A 188 -16.61 -9.70 -2.28
C LYS A 188 -17.92 -10.12 -1.66
N PHE A 189 -18.39 -9.41 -0.63
CA PHE A 189 -19.64 -9.68 0.08
C PHE A 189 -20.49 -8.40 0.09
N PRO A 190 -21.07 -8.00 -1.06
CA PRO A 190 -21.98 -6.87 -1.11
C PRO A 190 -23.26 -7.19 -0.33
N ARG A 191 -23.76 -6.24 0.47
CA ARG A 191 -25.06 -6.39 1.14
C ARG A 191 -26.20 -6.12 0.15
N GLU A 192 -27.37 -6.69 0.38
CA GLU A 192 -28.55 -6.48 -0.47
C GLU A 192 -28.90 -4.99 -0.63
N ASP A 193 -28.79 -4.21 0.45
CA ASP A 193 -29.01 -2.75 0.44
C ASP A 193 -27.99 -1.97 -0.42
N GLU A 194 -26.81 -2.56 -0.67
CA GLU A 194 -25.75 -1.96 -1.50
C GLU A 194 -25.89 -2.35 -2.99
N LEU A 195 -26.61 -3.44 -3.27
CA LEU A 195 -26.90 -3.90 -4.64
C LEU A 195 -28.06 -3.11 -5.27
N ASN A 196 -29.00 -2.64 -4.45
CA ASN A 196 -30.11 -1.77 -4.84
C ASN A 196 -30.08 -0.47 -4.04
N PRO A 197 -29.22 0.50 -4.39
CA PRO A 197 -29.25 1.80 -3.73
C PRO A 197 -30.67 2.39 -3.85
N PRO A 198 -31.32 2.83 -2.76
CA PRO A 198 -32.64 3.42 -2.84
C PRO A 198 -32.56 4.60 -3.80
N GLU A 199 -33.46 4.64 -4.79
CA GLU A 199 -33.59 5.76 -5.72
C GLU A 199 -33.52 7.05 -4.90
N ARG A 200 -32.49 7.88 -5.15
CA ARG A 200 -32.45 9.22 -4.59
C ARG A 200 -33.74 9.88 -5.02
N LYS A 201 -34.69 10.03 -4.10
CA LYS A 201 -35.77 10.99 -4.24
C LYS A 201 -35.09 12.34 -4.36
N VAL A 202 -34.88 12.78 -5.59
CA VAL A 202 -34.55 14.16 -5.91
C VAL A 202 -35.73 14.95 -5.38
N ASN A 203 -35.59 15.52 -4.18
CA ASN A 203 -36.51 16.54 -3.70
C ASN A 203 -36.40 17.69 -4.70
N ARG A 204 -37.33 17.72 -5.65
CA ARG A 204 -37.47 18.73 -6.67
C ARG A 204 -38.26 19.91 -6.09
N ASP A 205 -37.81 20.41 -4.94
CA ASP A 205 -38.39 21.55 -4.24
C ASP A 205 -37.26 22.43 -3.66
N GLU A 206 -36.44 23.01 -4.54
CA GLU A 206 -35.71 24.25 -4.24
C GLU A 206 -36.09 25.29 -5.30
N PRO A 207 -36.73 26.42 -4.93
CA PRO A 207 -37.03 27.48 -5.88
C PRO A 207 -35.74 28.22 -6.25
N ALA A 208 -35.58 28.45 -7.56
CA ALA A 208 -34.48 29.22 -8.14
C ALA A 208 -34.40 30.62 -7.52
N GLN A 209 -33.31 30.92 -6.83
CA GLN A 209 -32.95 32.30 -6.48
C GLN A 209 -32.24 32.91 -7.70
N GLU A 210 -32.94 33.83 -8.36
CA GLU A 210 -32.42 34.70 -9.40
C GLU A 210 -31.23 35.50 -8.86
N ALA A 211 -30.13 35.48 -9.61
CA ALA A 211 -28.94 36.27 -9.34
C ALA A 211 -29.22 37.74 -9.69
N GLU A 212 -29.36 38.58 -8.67
CA GLU A 212 -29.25 40.04 -8.84
C GLU A 212 -27.80 40.41 -9.14
N VAL A 213 -27.60 40.97 -10.33
CA VAL A 213 -26.36 41.58 -10.81
C VAL A 213 -26.24 42.99 -10.23
N PRO A 214 -25.19 43.35 -9.47
CA PRO A 214 -24.93 44.74 -9.14
C PRO A 214 -24.25 45.43 -10.32
N GLN A 215 -24.95 46.41 -10.89
CA GLN A 215 -24.46 47.32 -11.92
C GLN A 215 -23.26 48.13 -11.43
N SER A 216 -22.28 48.26 -12.33
CA SER A 216 -21.14 49.16 -12.24
C SER A 216 -21.57 50.63 -12.25
N HIS A 217 -21.12 51.42 -11.28
CA HIS A 217 -20.97 52.86 -11.46
C HIS A 217 -19.49 53.23 -11.32
N ALA A 218 -18.88 53.49 -12.47
CA ALA A 218 -17.74 54.39 -12.57
C ALA A 218 -18.29 55.82 -12.56
N GLN A 219 -17.73 56.68 -11.69
CA GLN A 219 -17.67 58.12 -11.91
C GLN A 219 -16.32 58.60 -11.37
N GLU A 220 -15.50 59.08 -12.31
CA GLU A 220 -14.25 59.79 -12.09
C GLU A 220 -14.53 61.18 -11.47
N ALA A 221 -13.46 61.76 -10.92
CA ALA A 221 -13.35 63.18 -10.60
C ALA A 221 -13.37 64.05 -11.88
#